data_AF-A0A1M6R8F1-F1
#
_entry.id   AF-A0A1M6R8F1-F1
#
_cell.length_a   1.000
_cell.length_b   1.000
_cell.length_c   1.000
_cell.angle_alpha   90.00
_cell.angle_beta   90.00
_cell.angle_gamma   90.00
#
_symmetry.space_group_name_H-M   'P 1'
#
loop_
_entity.id
_entity.type
_entity.pdbx_description
1 polymer ?
#
loop_
_entity_poly.entity_id
_entity_poly.type
_entity_poly.pdbx_seq_one_letter_code
_entity_poly.pdbx_strand_id
1 'polypeptide(L)' 'MSKIVNNLLKKAFYIDLEDSLNYPSPKKICEAVTKYCIANKETFEIIKSSTPVTFRLDNTLYEATVGMARGGYILHCKEI' A
#
# COMPACT_ATOMS: atom_id res chain seq x y z
N MET A 1 -6.72 25.99 -8.65
CA MET A 1 -7.38 24.76 -9.15
C MET A 1 -7.39 23.71 -8.06
N SER A 2 -8.47 23.65 -7.28
CA SER A 2 -8.68 22.62 -6.27
C SER A 2 -8.90 21.26 -6.94
N LYS A 3 -7.95 20.33 -6.78
CA LYS A 3 -8.26 18.90 -6.88
C LYS A 3 -8.58 18.46 -5.46
N ILE A 4 -9.85 18.57 -5.08
CA ILE A 4 -10.39 17.84 -3.94
C ILE A 4 -10.21 16.38 -4.30
N VAL A 5 -9.14 15.76 -3.80
CA VAL A 5 -8.90 14.33 -3.95
C VAL A 5 -9.84 13.63 -2.98
N ASN A 6 -10.96 13.15 -3.52
CA ASN A 6 -11.93 12.29 -2.83
C ASN A 6 -11.29 10.92 -2.49
N ASN A 7 -10.25 10.88 -1.65
CA ASN A 7 -9.60 9.62 -1.28
C ASN A 7 -9.82 9.22 0.19
N LEU A 8 -10.52 10.04 0.97
CA LEU A 8 -10.60 9.89 2.43
C LEU A 8 -11.45 8.72 2.96
N LEU A 9 -11.97 7.80 2.14
CA LEU A 9 -12.84 6.69 2.60
C LEU A 9 -12.71 5.39 1.77
N LYS A 10 -11.53 5.08 1.21
CA LYS A 10 -11.36 3.77 0.57
C LYS A 10 -11.02 2.72 1.63
N LYS A 11 -12.04 1.96 2.05
CA LYS A 11 -11.92 0.77 2.92
C LYS A 11 -10.85 -0.23 2.44
N ALA A 12 -10.56 -0.23 1.15
CA ALA A 12 -9.43 -0.93 0.57
C ALA A 12 -8.95 -0.28 -0.73
N PHE A 13 -7.68 -0.48 -1.07
CA PHE A 13 -7.07 -0.10 -2.33
C PHE A 13 -5.95 -1.08 -2.71
N TYR A 14 -5.42 -0.93 -3.92
CA TYR A 14 -4.37 -1.79 -4.45
C TYR A 14 -3.13 -0.98 -4.82
N ILE A 15 -1.96 -1.57 -4.60
CA ILE A 15 -0.67 -1.05 -5.06
C ILE A 15 -0.08 -2.08 -6.02
N ASP A 16 0.21 -1.66 -7.24
CA ASP A 16 0.90 -2.50 -8.22
C ASP A 16 2.36 -2.72 -7.79
N LEU A 17 2.82 -3.97 -7.84
CA LEU A 17 4.23 -4.30 -7.67
C LEU A 17 4.85 -4.43 -9.07
N GLU A 18 5.59 -3.42 -9.47
CA GLU A 18 6.38 -3.47 -10.70
C GLU A 18 7.32 -4.69 -10.65
N ASP A 19 7.22 -5.56 -11.66
CA ASP A 19 8.19 -6.61 -11.93
C ASP A 19 8.39 -7.63 -10.79
N SER A 20 7.31 -8.32 -10.40
CA SER A 20 7.39 -9.41 -9.44
C SER A 20 6.86 -10.70 -10.05
N LEU A 21 7.70 -11.41 -10.80
CA LEU A 21 7.48 -12.84 -11.11
C LEU A 21 7.69 -13.71 -9.85
N ASN A 22 8.36 -13.17 -8.83
CA ASN A 22 8.64 -13.83 -7.56
C ASN A 22 7.79 -13.24 -6.43
N TYR A 23 7.50 -14.02 -5.41
CA TYR A 23 6.79 -13.53 -4.23
C TYR A 23 7.59 -12.39 -3.55
N PRO A 24 6.97 -11.23 -3.26
CA PRO A 24 7.69 -10.06 -2.75
C PRO A 24 8.14 -10.29 -1.30
N SER A 25 9.38 -9.87 -0.99
CA SER A 25 9.88 -9.88 0.38
C SER A 25 9.23 -8.77 1.21
N PRO A 26 9.19 -8.87 2.55
CA PRO A 26 8.64 -7.81 3.42
C PRO A 26 9.28 -6.43 3.15
N LYS A 27 10.58 -6.40 2.81
CA LYS A 27 11.28 -5.18 2.39
C LYS A 27 10.68 -4.57 1.12
N LYS A 28 10.48 -5.38 0.07
CA LYS A 28 9.85 -4.92 -1.19
C LYS A 28 8.43 -4.39 -0.96
N ILE A 29 7.68 -5.03 -0.06
CA ILE A 29 6.32 -4.58 0.30
C ILE A 29 6.38 -3.20 0.96
N CYS A 30 7.25 -3.00 1.95
CA CYS A 30 7.44 -1.69 2.61
C CYS A 30 7.88 -0.60 1.62
N GLU A 31 8.80 -0.93 0.71
CA GLU A 31 9.26 -0.01 -0.34
C GLU A 31 8.11 0.40 -1.28
N ALA A 32 7.28 -0.56 -1.70
CA ALA A 32 6.13 -0.29 -2.56
C ALA A 32 5.09 0.62 -1.87
N VAL A 33 4.75 0.32 -0.61
CA VAL A 33 3.88 1.17 0.22
C VAL A 33 4.46 2.59 0.34
N THR A 34 5.74 2.70 0.67
CA THR A 34 6.42 3.99 0.82
C THR A 34 6.39 4.81 -0.48
N LYS A 35 6.74 4.19 -1.61
CA LYS A 35 6.68 4.84 -2.94
C LYS A 35 5.27 5.33 -3.27
N TYR A 36 4.26 4.49 -3.01
CA TYR A 36 2.86 4.87 -3.22
C TYR A 36 2.46 6.09 -2.38
N CYS A 37 2.81 6.12 -1.09
CA CYS A 37 2.46 7.24 -0.21
C CYS A 37 3.15 8.54 -0.65
N ILE A 38 4.45 8.47 -0.96
CA ILE A 38 5.23 9.61 -1.45
C ILE A 38 4.66 10.15 -2.76
N ALA A 39 4.33 9.27 -3.72
CA ALA A 39 3.77 9.67 -5.02
C ALA A 39 2.42 10.37 -4.89
N ASN A 40 1.60 9.95 -3.91
CA ASN A 40 0.31 10.57 -3.62
C ASN A 40 0.40 11.78 -2.66
N LYS A 41 1.59 12.11 -2.15
CA LYS A 41 1.82 13.17 -1.15
C LYS A 41 1.02 12.96 0.15
N GLU A 42 0.81 11.71 0.51
CA GLU A 42 0.11 11.30 1.74
C GLU A 42 1.10 11.28 2.92
N THR A 43 0.65 11.71 4.10
CA THR A 43 1.45 11.53 5.32
C THR A 43 1.30 10.10 5.79
N PHE A 44 2.41 9.40 6.05
CA PHE A 44 2.36 7.98 6.40
C PHE A 44 3.40 7.57 7.44
N GLU A 45 3.12 6.45 8.11
CA GLU A 45 4.01 5.80 9.06
C GLU A 45 3.94 4.28 8.89
N ILE A 46 5.10 3.60 8.82
CA ILE A 46 5.15 2.14 8.85
C ILE A 46 5.14 1.68 10.31
N ILE A 47 4.09 0.96 10.71
CA ILE A 47 3.89 0.47 12.08
C ILE A 47 4.51 -0.93 12.25
N LYS A 48 4.35 -1.80 11.25
CA LYS A 48 4.88 -3.16 11.24
C LYS A 48 5.42 -3.50 9.86
N SER A 49 6.69 -3.85 9.79
CA SER A 49 7.39 -4.17 8.53
C SER A 49 7.41 -5.66 8.18
N SER A 50 6.86 -6.53 9.02
CA SER A 50 6.69 -7.97 8.74
C SER A 50 5.31 -8.25 8.16
N THR A 51 5.18 -9.28 7.31
CA THR A 51 3.91 -9.60 6.64
C THR A 51 2.84 -10.11 7.61
N PRO A 52 1.59 -9.61 7.52
CA PRO A 52 1.17 -8.52 6.65
C PRO A 52 1.67 -7.16 7.17
N VAL A 53 2.13 -6.31 6.26
CA VAL A 53 2.73 -5.01 6.59
C VAL A 53 1.62 -4.07 7.06
N THR A 54 1.80 -3.45 8.22
CA THR A 54 0.85 -2.49 8.77
C THR A 54 1.41 -1.09 8.66
N PHE A 55 0.61 -0.18 8.13
CA PHE A 55 0.99 1.22 7.98
C PHE A 55 -0.21 2.12 8.22
N ARG A 56 0.07 3.35 8.62
CA ARG A 56 -0.92 4.39 8.85
C ARG A 56 -0.82 5.41 7.74
N LEU A 57 -1.97 5.77 7.16
CA LEU A 57 -2.13 6.92 6.28
C LEU A 57 -2.96 7.96 7.03
N ASP A 58 -2.39 9.14 7.27
CA ASP A 58 -2.96 10.19 8.12
C ASP A 58 -3.43 9.69 9.50
N ASN A 59 -4.69 9.29 9.64
CA ASN A 59 -5.29 8.77 10.89
C ASN A 59 -5.96 7.40 10.73
N THR A 60 -5.73 6.73 9.60
CA THR A 60 -6.35 5.44 9.26
C THR A 60 -5.28 4.36 9.16
N LEU A 61 -5.53 3.22 9.81
CA LEU A 61 -4.61 2.09 9.83
C LEU A 61 -4.96 1.12 8.70
N TYR A 62 -3.95 0.65 7.98
CA TYR A 62 -4.10 -0.28 6.88
C TYR A 62 -3.19 -1.48 7.06
N GLU A 63 -3.68 -2.63 6.61
CA GLU A 63 -2.91 -3.85 6.45
C GLU A 63 -2.69 -4.14 4.95
N ALA A 64 -1.42 -4.27 4.55
CA ALA A 64 -1.01 -4.66 3.21
C ALA A 64 -0.72 -6.16 3.15
N THR A 65 -1.52 -6.87 2.35
CA THR A 65 -1.39 -8.30 2.05
C THR A 65 -1.00 -8.49 0.60
N VAL A 66 -0.25 -9.56 0.30
CA VAL A 66 0.12 -9.89 -1.07
C VAL A 66 -1.03 -10.63 -1.75
N GLY A 67 -1.47 -10.12 -2.90
CA GLY A 67 -2.40 -10.78 -3.80
C GLY A 67 -1.75 -11.06 -5.16
N MET A 68 -2.47 -11.77 -6.02
CA MET A 68 -2.10 -11.92 -7.43
C MET A 68 -3.15 -11.32 -8.34
N ALA A 69 -2.71 -10.61 -9.39
CA ALA A 69 -3.55 -10.11 -10.45
C ALA A 69 -2.79 -10.08 -11.77
N ARG A 70 -3.47 -10.47 -12.87
CA ARG A 70 -2.96 -10.39 -14.26
C ARG A 70 -1.55 -10.98 -14.47
N GLY A 71 -1.20 -12.04 -13.74
CA GLY A 71 0.10 -12.72 -13.88
C GLY A 71 1.25 -12.11 -13.08
N GLY A 72 0.98 -11.15 -12.20
CA GLY A 72 1.94 -10.60 -11.25
C GLY A 72 1.38 -10.49 -9.84
N TYR A 73 2.22 -10.08 -8.90
CA TYR A 73 1.79 -9.77 -7.54
C TYR A 73 1.31 -8.32 -7.42
N ILE A 74 0.33 -8.11 -6.54
CA ILE A 74 -0.16 -6.79 -6.13
C ILE A 74 -0.22 -6.75 -4.60
N LEU A 75 -0.26 -5.56 -4.02
CA LEU A 75 -0.62 -5.39 -2.62
C LEU A 75 -2.09 -5.03 -2.52
N HIS A 76 -2.82 -5.75 -1.69
CA HIS A 76 -4.16 -5.38 -1.26
C HIS A 76 -4.04 -4.72 0.12
N CYS A 77 -4.30 -3.42 0.15
CA CYS A 77 -4.26 -2.59 1.35
C CYS A 77 -5.69 -2.42 1.86
N LYS A 78 -6.00 -2.96 3.04
CA LYS A 78 -7.33 -2.90 3.65
C LYS A 78 -7.27 -2.16 4.97
N GLU A 79 -8.23 -1.28 5.21
CA GLU A 79 -8.41 -0.58 6.48
C GLU A 79 -8.75 -1.58 7.60
N ILE A 80 -8.21 -1.36 8.80
CA ILE A 80 -8.44 -2.17 10.01
C ILE A 80 -8.94 -1.35 11.19
#